data_AF-A0AAV5HT93-F1
#
_entry.id   AF-A0AAV5HT93-F1
#
_cell.length_a   1.000
_cell.length_b   1.000
_cell.length_c   1.000
_cell.angle_alpha   90.00
_cell.angle_beta   90.00
_cell.angle_gamma   90.00
#
_symmetry.space_group_name_H-M   'P 1'
#
loop_
_entity.id
_entity.type
_entity.pdbx_description
1 polymer ?
#
loop_
_entity_poly.entity_id
_entity_poly.type
_entity_poly.pdbx_seq_one_letter_code
_entity_poly.pdbx_strand_id
1 'polypeptide(L)'
;MSQVFEGYERQYCELSVNLSRKCTSAGSVDGEQKKQKISEIKAGLDDADALIRKMDLEARSLQPSMKATLLAKLREYKTDLNNLKSEFKRVSSANVNLAARDELLELGMADAMMVIE
;
A
#
# COMPACT_ATOMS: atom_id res chain seq x y z
N MET A 1 -13.38 -5.98 -25.35
CA MET A 1 -12.37 -5.38 -24.44
C MET A 1 -10.99 -5.75 -24.97
N SER A 2 -9.93 -5.01 -24.62
CA SER A 2 -8.55 -5.41 -25.01
C SER A 2 -8.08 -6.53 -24.08
N GLN A 3 -7.64 -7.65 -24.65
CA GLN A 3 -7.14 -8.80 -23.89
C GLN A 3 -5.98 -8.42 -22.97
N VAL A 4 -5.14 -7.47 -23.39
CA VAL A 4 -4.02 -6.95 -22.61
C VAL A 4 -4.52 -6.15 -21.41
N PHE A 5 -5.49 -5.25 -21.63
CA PHE A 5 -6.13 -4.50 -20.55
C PHE A 5 -6.80 -5.42 -19.53
N GLU A 6 -7.54 -6.43 -19.99
CA GLU A 6 -8.22 -7.40 -19.12
C GLU A 6 -7.24 -8.23 -18.27
N GLY A 7 -6.05 -8.51 -18.81
CA GLY A 7 -4.97 -9.16 -18.07
C GLY A 7 -4.39 -8.27 -16.97
N TYR A 8 -4.21 -6.98 -17.24
CA TYR A 8 -3.77 -6.01 -16.22
C TYR A 8 -4.86 -5.71 -15.19
N GLU A 9 -6.13 -5.63 -15.60
CA GLU A 9 -7.28 -5.41 -14.72
C GLU A 9 -7.42 -6.54 -13.70
N ARG A 10 -7.29 -7.80 -14.14
CA ARG A 10 -7.30 -8.96 -13.23
C ARG A 10 -6.16 -8.92 -12.22
N GLN A 11 -4.94 -8.62 -12.67
CA GLN A 11 -3.78 -8.48 -11.78
C GLN A 11 -4.00 -7.37 -10.74
N TYR A 12 -4.49 -6.20 -11.17
CA TYR A 12 -4.78 -5.09 -10.27
C TYR A 12 -5.84 -5.45 -9.23
N CYS A 13 -6.90 -6.15 -9.64
CA CYS A 13 -7.99 -6.55 -8.75
C CYS A 13 -7.51 -7.55 -7.70
N GLU A 14 -6.75 -8.58 -8.10
CA GLU A 14 -6.15 -9.54 -7.18
C GLU A 14 -5.20 -8.86 -6.20
N LEU A 15 -4.35 -7.96 -6.71
CA LEU A 15 -3.39 -7.21 -5.91
C LEU A 15 -4.10 -6.29 -4.90
N SER A 16 -5.17 -5.60 -5.30
CA SER A 16 -5.95 -4.72 -4.41
C SER A 16 -6.61 -5.51 -3.27
N VAL A 17 -7.19 -6.68 -3.55
CA VAL A 17 -7.76 -7.57 -2.53
C VAL A 17 -6.67 -8.09 -1.59
N ASN A 18 -5.49 -8.43 -2.13
CA ASN A 18 -4.35 -8.87 -1.33
C ASN A 18 -3.85 -7.73 -0.42
N LEU A 19 -3.66 -6.53 -0.96
CA LEU A 19 -3.21 -5.33 -0.25
C LEU A 19 -4.17 -4.94 0.87
N SER A 20 -5.48 -4.95 0.61
CA SER A 20 -6.50 -4.66 1.63
C SER A 20 -6.42 -5.62 2.83
N ARG A 21 -6.30 -6.93 2.55
CA ARG A 21 -6.09 -7.94 3.60
C ARG A 21 -4.76 -7.74 4.33
N LYS A 22 -3.67 -7.46 3.61
CA LYS A 22 -2.37 -7.20 4.21
C LYS A 22 -2.41 -5.97 5.12
N CYS A 23 -3.00 -4.86 4.69
CA CYS A 23 -3.21 -3.64 5.49
C CYS A 23 -3.98 -3.92 6.78
N THR A 24 -5.09 -4.66 6.69
CA THR A 24 -5.88 -5.06 7.87
C THR A 24 -5.04 -5.89 8.84
N SER A 25 -4.34 -6.90 8.32
CA SER A 25 -3.51 -7.79 9.15
C SER A 25 -2.24 -7.12 9.70
N ALA A 26 -1.77 -6.05 9.07
CA ALA A 26 -0.64 -5.25 9.52
C ALA A 26 -1.02 -4.31 10.68
N GLY A 27 -2.30 -4.00 10.83
CA GLY A 27 -2.82 -3.27 11.99
C GLY A 27 -2.84 -4.10 13.28
N SER A 28 -2.75 -5.43 13.19
CA SER A 28 -2.84 -6.36 14.33
C SER A 28 -1.50 -6.99 14.73
N VAL A 29 -0.39 -6.58 14.12
CA VAL A 29 0.96 -7.07 14.45
C VAL A 29 1.87 -5.89 14.75
N ASP A 30 2.92 -6.13 15.54
CA ASP A 30 3.87 -5.11 16.00
C ASP A 30 5.33 -5.57 15.82
N GLY A 31 6.28 -4.65 16.06
CA GLY A 31 7.71 -4.91 15.94
C GLY A 31 8.16 -5.29 14.53
N GLU A 32 9.09 -6.26 14.44
CA GLU A 32 9.72 -6.67 13.18
C GLU A 32 8.73 -7.23 12.14
N GLN A 33 7.72 -7.98 12.59
CA GLN A 33 6.67 -8.52 11.72
C GLN A 33 5.88 -7.40 11.03
N LYS A 34 5.60 -6.30 11.75
CA LYS A 34 4.92 -5.13 11.18
C LYS A 34 5.79 -4.44 10.14
N LYS A 35 7.09 -4.27 10.41
CA LYS A 35 8.06 -3.66 9.48
C LYS A 35 8.15 -4.47 8.17
N GLN A 36 8.18 -5.79 8.26
CA GLN A 36 8.15 -6.67 7.09
C GLN A 36 6.86 -6.49 6.29
N LYS A 37 5.69 -6.59 6.94
CA LYS A 37 4.38 -6.38 6.28
C LYS A 37 4.27 -5.01 5.62
N ILE A 38 4.74 -3.95 6.29
CA ILE A 38 4.75 -2.59 5.73
C ILE A 38 5.55 -2.54 4.43
N SER A 39 6.71 -3.21 4.39
CA SER A 39 7.58 -3.26 3.21
C SER A 39 6.92 -4.02 2.06
N GLU A 40 6.28 -5.16 2.36
CA GLU A 40 5.51 -5.94 1.37
C GLU A 40 4.31 -5.17 0.81
N ILE A 41 3.55 -4.49 1.67
CA ILE A 41 2.40 -3.66 1.25
C ILE A 41 2.91 -2.52 0.36
N LYS A 42 4.01 -1.87 0.73
CA LYS A 42 4.61 -0.78 -0.05
C LYS A 42 5.01 -1.25 -1.46
N ALA A 43 5.65 -2.42 -1.57
CA ALA A 43 6.01 -3.00 -2.85
C ALA A 43 4.75 -3.30 -3.70
N GLY A 44 3.72 -3.92 -3.12
CA GLY A 44 2.48 -4.17 -3.84
C GLY A 44 1.72 -2.90 -4.26
N LEU A 45 1.79 -1.82 -3.48
CA LEU A 45 1.20 -0.52 -3.87
C LEU A 45 1.93 0.10 -5.08
N ASP A 46 3.24 -0.11 -5.20
CA ASP A 46 4.03 0.32 -6.36
C ASP A 46 3.67 -0.48 -7.61
N ASP A 47 3.57 -1.81 -7.48
CA ASP A 47 3.10 -2.69 -8.56
C ASP A 47 1.68 -2.33 -9.03
N ALA A 48 0.78 -2.01 -8.10
CA ALA A 48 -0.58 -1.56 -8.41
C ALA A 48 -0.57 -0.22 -9.19
N ASP A 49 0.30 0.72 -8.82
CA ASP A 49 0.48 1.99 -9.55
C ASP A 49 1.00 1.73 -10.97
N ALA A 50 1.99 0.84 -11.11
CA ALA A 50 2.54 0.44 -12.39
C ALA A 50 1.48 -0.22 -13.29
N LEU A 51 0.63 -1.08 -12.75
CA LEU A 51 -0.50 -1.69 -13.47
C LEU A 51 -1.50 -0.63 -13.95
N ILE A 52 -1.87 0.33 -13.10
CA ILE A 52 -2.75 1.44 -13.50
C ILE A 52 -2.13 2.25 -14.65
N ARG A 53 -0.83 2.53 -14.61
CA ARG A 53 -0.14 3.24 -15.71
C ARG A 53 -0.15 2.43 -17.00
N LYS A 54 0.10 1.11 -16.93
CA LYS A 54 0.04 0.22 -18.11
C LYS A 54 -1.36 0.19 -18.71
N MET A 55 -2.39 0.08 -17.87
CA MET A 55 -3.80 0.14 -18.30
C MET A 55 -4.16 1.49 -18.94
N ASP A 56 -3.66 2.61 -18.41
CA ASP A 56 -3.88 3.95 -18.98
C ASP A 56 -3.29 4.08 -20.39
N LEU A 57 -2.05 3.62 -20.58
CA LEU A 57 -1.40 3.61 -21.89
C LEU A 57 -2.15 2.73 -22.89
N GLU A 58 -2.54 1.52 -22.48
CA GLU A 58 -3.32 0.60 -23.30
C GLU A 58 -4.66 1.22 -23.71
N ALA A 59 -5.41 1.79 -22.74
CA ALA A 59 -6.70 2.44 -23.00
C ALA A 59 -6.58 3.62 -23.98
N ARG A 60 -5.47 4.36 -23.94
CA ARG A 60 -5.22 5.50 -24.83
C ARG A 60 -4.91 5.09 -26.27
N SER A 61 -4.45 3.86 -26.48
CA SER A 61 -4.16 3.27 -27.81
C SER A 61 -5.43 2.77 -28.52
N LEU A 62 -6.51 2.54 -27.76
CA LEU A 62 -7.76 1.97 -28.28
C LEU A 62 -8.69 3.00 -28.93
N GLN A 63 -9.67 2.49 -29.69
CA GLN A 63 -10.70 3.29 -30.35
C GLN A 63 -11.51 4.14 -29.35
N PRO A 64 -12.00 5.33 -29.74
CA PRO A 64 -12.63 6.30 -28.84
C PRO A 64 -13.84 5.74 -28.07
N SER A 65 -14.63 4.86 -28.68
CA SER A 65 -15.78 4.20 -28.05
C SER A 65 -15.36 3.31 -26.86
N MET A 66 -14.29 2.53 -27.00
CA MET A 66 -13.76 1.66 -25.96
C MET A 66 -12.96 2.45 -24.91
N LYS A 67 -12.18 3.44 -25.37
CA LYS A 67 -11.36 4.30 -24.52
C LYS A 67 -12.18 5.00 -23.44
N ALA A 68 -13.34 5.56 -23.77
CA ALA A 68 -14.18 6.26 -22.81
C ALA A 68 -14.57 5.38 -21.62
N THR A 69 -15.02 4.15 -21.90
CA THR A 69 -15.40 3.15 -20.88
C THR A 69 -14.21 2.73 -20.02
N LEU A 70 -13.05 2.49 -20.63
CA LEU A 70 -11.84 2.08 -19.90
C LEU A 70 -11.28 3.21 -19.02
N LEU A 71 -11.34 4.46 -19.50
CA LEU A 71 -10.91 5.61 -18.71
C LEU A 71 -11.83 5.87 -17.51
N ALA A 72 -13.13 5.57 -17.61
CA ALA A 72 -14.04 5.64 -16.47
C ALA A 72 -13.62 4.64 -15.38
N LYS A 73 -13.44 3.36 -15.74
CA LYS A 73 -12.91 2.31 -14.85
C LYS A 73 -11.57 2.69 -14.21
N LEU A 74 -10.65 3.24 -15.00
CA LEU A 74 -9.35 3.67 -14.48
C LEU A 74 -9.44 4.79 -13.44
N ARG A 75 -10.44 5.66 -13.50
CA ARG A 75 -10.66 6.66 -12.44
C ARG A 75 -11.09 5.99 -11.14
N GLU A 76 -11.93 4.97 -11.23
CA GLU A 76 -12.36 4.19 -10.07
C GLU A 76 -11.16 3.46 -9.45
N TYR A 77 -10.35 2.77 -10.26
CA TYR A 77 -9.13 2.10 -9.77
C TYR A 77 -8.12 3.09 -9.17
N LYS A 78 -7.93 4.28 -9.77
CA LYS A 78 -7.08 5.33 -9.19
C LYS A 78 -7.61 5.81 -7.83
N THR A 79 -8.92 5.86 -7.66
CA THR A 79 -9.56 6.25 -6.39
C THR A 79 -9.38 5.17 -5.34
N ASP A 80 -9.64 3.91 -5.69
CA ASP A 80 -9.45 2.75 -4.82
C ASP A 80 -7.99 2.62 -4.35
N LEU A 81 -7.02 2.77 -5.27
CA LEU A 81 -5.61 2.77 -4.93
C LEU A 81 -5.24 3.92 -3.98
N ASN A 82 -5.83 5.11 -4.14
CA ASN A 82 -5.61 6.21 -3.21
C ASN A 82 -6.18 5.93 -1.81
N ASN A 83 -7.33 5.26 -1.73
CA ASN A 83 -7.88 4.80 -0.46
C ASN A 83 -6.94 3.78 0.19
N LEU A 84 -6.46 2.77 -0.55
CA LEU A 84 -5.48 1.80 -0.05
C LEU A 84 -4.17 2.46 0.43
N LYS A 85 -3.64 3.44 -0.31
CA LYS A 85 -2.47 4.23 0.10
C LYS A 85 -2.72 5.00 1.39
N SER A 86 -3.93 5.51 1.59
CA SER A 86 -4.33 6.23 2.82
C SER A 86 -4.47 5.28 4.01
N GLU A 87 -5.08 4.12 3.81
CA GLU A 87 -5.14 3.04 4.80
C GLU A 87 -3.74 2.59 5.23
N PHE A 88 -2.86 2.35 4.25
CA PHE A 88 -1.47 2.00 4.50
C PHE A 88 -0.72 3.07 5.31
N LYS A 89 -0.91 4.36 4.98
CA LYS A 89 -0.31 5.46 5.74
C LYS A 89 -0.75 5.44 7.20
N ARG A 90 -2.01 5.14 7.50
CA ARG A 90 -2.50 5.03 8.89
C ARG A 90 -1.82 3.88 9.63
N VAL A 91 -1.74 2.70 9.01
CA VAL A 91 -1.11 1.51 9.61
C VAL A 91 0.40 1.73 9.82
N SER A 92 1.07 2.35 8.86
CA SER A 92 2.50 2.67 8.95
C SER A 92 2.79 3.79 9.95
N SER A 93 1.93 4.81 10.06
CA SER A 93 2.11 5.90 11.03
C SER A 93 1.83 5.46 12.47
N ALA A 94 0.89 4.52 12.67
CA ALA A 94 0.70 3.88 13.98
C ALA A 94 1.98 3.17 14.46
N ASN A 95 2.82 2.67 13.54
CA ASN A 95 4.15 2.17 13.86
C ASN A 95 5.12 3.28 14.27
N VAL A 96 5.09 4.45 13.62
CA VAL A 96 5.99 5.58 13.95
C VAL A 96 5.74 6.12 15.36
N ASN A 97 4.48 6.17 15.81
CA ASN A 97 4.17 6.62 17.17
C ASN A 97 4.63 5.62 18.25
N LEU A 98 4.53 4.32 17.97
CA LEU A 98 5.07 3.27 18.86
C LEU A 98 6.60 3.21 18.83
N ALA A 99 7.23 3.28 17.66
CA ALA A 99 8.69 3.27 17.53
C ALA A 99 9.34 4.51 18.18
N ALA A 100 8.74 5.70 18.03
CA ALA A 100 9.21 6.89 18.73
C ALA A 100 9.00 6.82 20.25
N ARG A 101 7.97 6.10 20.73
CA ARG A 101 7.79 5.82 22.16
C ARG A 101 8.79 4.80 22.69
N ASP A 102 9.13 3.80 21.88
CA ASP A 102 10.07 2.73 22.24
C ASP A 102 11.50 3.27 22.33
N GLU A 103 11.95 4.08 21.36
CA GLU A 103 13.26 4.77 21.44
C GLU A 103 13.34 5.74 22.63
N LEU A 104 12.26 6.45 22.97
CA LEU A 104 12.22 7.31 24.15
C LEU A 104 12.28 6.53 25.46
N LEU A 105 11.69 5.33 25.50
CA LEU A 105 11.72 4.45 26.67
C LEU A 105 13.09 3.77 26.84
N GLU A 106 13.73 3.37 25.76
CA GLU A 106 15.06 2.72 25.78
C GLU A 106 16.16 3.70 26.23
N LEU A 107 16.11 4.96 25.78
CA LEU A 107 16.99 6.03 26.25
C LEU A 107 16.76 6.43 27.71
N GLY A 108 15.54 6.23 28.24
CA GLY A 108 15.20 6.54 29.64
C GLY A 108 15.66 5.49 30.66
N MET A 109 15.96 4.25 30.24
CA MET A 109 16.48 3.19 31.13
C MET A 109 18.01 3.17 31.19
N ALA A 110 18.71 3.64 30.16
CA ALA A 110 20.17 3.68 30.13
C ALA A 110 20.76 4.69 31.13
N ASP A 111 20.04 5.76 31.45
CA ASP A 111 20.49 6.80 32.39
C ASP A 111 20.31 6.39 33.87
N ALA A 112 19.37 5.48 34.16
CA ALA A 112 19.07 5.04 35.53
C ALA A 112 20.04 3.99 36.10
N MET A 113 20.92 3.41 35.29
CA MET A 113 21.85 2.35 35.73
C MET A 113 23.29 2.84 35.96
N MET A 114 23.55 4.15 35.85
CA MET A 114 24.89 4.73 36.07
C MET A 114 25.09 5.38 37.46
N VAL A 115 24.10 5.27 38.36
CA VAL A 115 24.18 5.79 39.73
C VAL A 115 23.76 4.70 40.73
N ILE A 116 24.62 3.70 40.95
CA ILE A 116 24.80 3.07 42.27
C ILE A 116 26.29 2.66 42.37
N GLU A 117 27.00 3.50 43.12
CA GLU A 117 28.17 3.27 44.01
C GLU A 117 29.21 2.19 43.68
#